data_AF-A0A7X3Y0E6-F1
#
_entry.id   AF-A0A7X3Y0E6-F1
#
_cell.length_a   1.000
_cell.length_b   1.000
_cell.length_c   1.000
_cell.angle_alpha   90.00
_cell.angle_beta   90.00
_cell.angle_gamma   90.00
#
_symmetry.space_group_name_H-M   'P 1'
#
loop_
_entity.id
_entity.type
_entity.pdbx_description
1 polymer ?
#
loop_
_entity_poly.entity_id
_entity_poly.type
_entity_poly.pdbx_seq_one_letter_code
_entity_poly.pdbx_strand_id
1 'polypeptide(L)' 'MTGSYGRKTVSVMRGIMMLCDVCYRDVLDEQLADNRNYVEDYEALFDVLCPGCEDINRPLVDDMLGSSE' A
#
# COMPACT_ATOMS: atom_id res chain seq x y z
N MET A 1 -14.32 -6.04 17.53
CA MET A 1 -13.08 -6.82 17.31
C MET A 1 -12.79 -6.81 15.82
N THR A 2 -11.98 -5.85 15.37
CA THR A 2 -11.59 -5.71 13.96
C THR A 2 -10.62 -6.84 13.64
N GLY A 3 -11.15 -7.95 13.12
CA GLY A 3 -10.32 -9.05 12.66
C GLY A 3 -9.35 -8.55 11.61
N SER A 4 -8.07 -8.86 11.76
CA SER A 4 -7.08 -8.73 10.69
C SER A 4 -7.40 -9.77 9.61
N TYR A 5 -8.49 -9.56 8.87
CA TYR A 5 -8.84 -10.35 7.71
C TYR A 5 -7.90 -9.91 6.58
N GLY A 6 -6.82 -10.67 6.40
CA GLY A 6 -6.01 -10.73 5.19
C GLY A 6 -5.54 -9.39 4.63
N ARG A 7 -4.48 -8.82 5.20
CA ARG A 7 -3.76 -7.70 4.58
C ARG A 7 -3.30 -8.15 3.19
N LYS A 8 -3.81 -7.52 2.14
CA LYS A 8 -3.50 -7.87 0.74
C LYS A 8 -2.28 -7.08 0.30
N THR A 9 -1.46 -7.65 -0.57
CA THR A 9 -0.22 -7.02 -1.01
C THR A 9 -0.17 -6.92 -2.51
N VAL A 10 0.15 -5.74 -3.04
CA VAL A 10 0.43 -5.54 -4.47
C VAL A 10 1.91 -5.25 -4.65
N SER A 11 2.45 -5.64 -5.80
CA SER A 11 3.82 -5.32 -6.18
C SER A 11 3.84 -4.02 -6.97
N VAL A 12 4.79 -3.15 -6.68
CA VAL A 12 5.06 -1.89 -7.38
C VAL A 12 6.54 -1.84 -7.75
N MET A 13 6.97 -0.94 -8.63
CA MET A 13 8.40 -0.81 -8.98
C MET A 13 9.33 -0.65 -7.76
N ARG A 14 8.86 0.02 -6.71
CA ARG A 14 9.62 0.28 -5.47
C ARG A 14 9.58 -0.86 -4.45
N GLY A 15 8.79 -1.92 -4.70
CA GLY A 15 8.67 -3.05 -3.78
C GLY A 15 7.24 -3.55 -3.63
N ILE A 16 6.81 -3.77 -2.39
CA ILE A 16 5.50 -4.34 -2.04
C ILE A 16 4.75 -3.35 -1.16
N MET A 17 3.53 -3.01 -1.57
CA MET A 17 2.59 -2.24 -0.74
C MET A 17 1.58 -3.15 -0.09
N MET A 18 1.21 -2.81 1.15
CA MET A 18 0.17 -3.46 1.93
C MET A 18 -1.11 -2.64 1.88
N LEU A 19 -2.19 -3.25 1.39
CA LEU A 19 -3.49 -2.64 1.23
C LEU A 19 -4.50 -3.26 2.20
N CYS A 20 -5.47 -2.45 2.60
CA CYS A 20 -6.71 -2.94 3.20
C CYS A 20 -7.57 -3.64 2.13
N ASP A 21 -8.55 -4.44 2.57
CA ASP A 21 -9.43 -5.20 1.67
C ASP A 21 -10.20 -4.29 0.68
N VAL A 22 -10.61 -3.11 1.14
CA VAL A 22 -11.34 -2.12 0.33
C VAL A 22 -10.45 -1.60 -0.80
N CYS A 23 -9.28 -1.02 -0.48
CA CYS A 23 -8.37 -0.49 -1.49
C CYS A 23 -7.85 -1.57 -2.42
N TYR A 24 -7.64 -2.80 -1.92
CA TYR A 24 -7.25 -3.91 -2.78
C TYR A 24 -8.33 -4.23 -3.82
N ARG A 25 -9.60 -4.16 -3.42
CA ARG A 25 -10.72 -4.40 -4.31
C ARG A 25 -10.90 -3.26 -5.33
N ASP A 26 -10.75 -1.99 -4.92
CA ASP A 26 -10.75 -0.84 -5.83
C ASP A 26 -9.64 -0.97 -6.89
N VAL A 27 -8.41 -1.33 -6.47
CA VAL A 27 -7.28 -1.54 -7.39
C VAL A 27 -7.57 -2.62 -8.44
N LEU A 28 -8.30 -3.67 -8.08
CA LEU A 28 -8.70 -4.72 -9.02
C LEU A 28 -9.87 -4.28 -9.91
N ASP A 29 -10.83 -3.53 -9.38
CA ASP A 29 -11.99 -3.02 -10.11
C ASP A 29 -11.58 -2.01 -11.19
N GLU A 30 -10.69 -1.09 -10.83
CA GLU A 30 -10.08 -0.08 -11.70
C GLU A 30 -9.01 -0.69 -12.63
N GLN A 31 -8.70 -1.99 -12.50
CA GLN A 31 -7.68 -2.71 -13.27
C GLN A 31 -6.29 -2.03 -13.21
N LEU A 32 -5.97 -1.43 -12.07
CA LEU A 32 -4.66 -0.80 -11.83
C LEU A 32 -3.55 -1.84 -11.66
N ALA A 33 -3.90 -3.05 -11.22
CA ALA A 33 -2.97 -4.17 -11.10
C ALA A 33 -3.15 -5.18 -12.24
N ASP A 34 -2.04 -5.65 -12.78
CA ASP A 34 -2.02 -6.78 -13.73
C ASP A 34 -2.42 -8.11 -13.05
N ASN A 35 -2.61 -9.16 -13.83
CA ASN A 35 -2.88 -10.53 -13.36
C ASN A 35 -1.80 -11.07 -12.39
N ARG A 36 -0.61 -10.50 -12.38
CA ARG A 36 0.44 -10.79 -11.36
C ARG A 36 0.34 -9.95 -10.09
N ASN A 37 -0.73 -9.19 -9.93
CA ASN A 37 -0.93 -8.23 -8.84
C ASN A 37 0.18 -7.16 -8.79
N TYR A 38 0.63 -6.75 -9.98
CA TYR A 38 1.68 -5.77 -10.19
C TYR A 38 1.10 -4.48 -10.75
N VAL A 39 1.40 -3.35 -10.11
CA VAL A 39 0.93 -2.02 -10.48
C VAL A 39 2.10 -1.24 -11.08
N GLU A 40 1.95 -0.85 -12.34
CA GLU A 40 2.92 -0.01 -13.06
C GLU A 40 2.70 1.48 -12.77
N ASP A 41 1.44 1.90 -12.74
CA ASP A 41 1.05 3.29 -12.53
C ASP A 41 0.88 3.60 -11.03
N TYR A 42 1.95 4.10 -10.43
CA TYR A 42 1.97 4.42 -9.00
C TYR A 42 1.08 5.64 -8.67
N GLU A 43 0.93 6.59 -9.60
CA GLU A 43 0.15 7.81 -9.36
C GLU A 43 -1.33 7.48 -9.25
N ALA A 44 -1.87 6.69 -10.17
CA ALA A 44 -3.25 6.20 -10.10
C ALA A 44 -3.47 5.31 -8.87
N LEU A 45 -2.48 4.50 -8.48
CA LEU A 45 -2.55 3.72 -7.25
C LEU A 45 -2.72 4.64 -6.02
N PHE A 46 -1.91 5.68 -5.88
CA PHE A 46 -1.98 6.57 -4.72
C PHE A 46 -3.29 7.36 -4.64
N ASP A 47 -3.98 7.59 -5.76
CA ASP A 47 -5.28 8.27 -5.78
C ASP A 47 -6.39 7.42 -5.13
N VAL A 48 -6.35 6.10 -5.31
CA VAL A 48 -7.35 5.16 -4.75
C VAL A 48 -6.99 4.62 -3.37
N LEU A 49 -5.73 4.78 -2.95
CA LEU A 49 -5.25 4.29 -1.66
C LEU A 49 -5.75 5.17 -0.51
N CYS A 50 -6.25 4.51 0.55
CA CYS A 50 -6.57 5.19 1.79
C CYS A 50 -5.30 5.45 2.63
N PRO A 51 -5.31 6.42 3.56
CA PRO A 51 -4.16 6.73 4.41
C PRO A 51 -3.77 5.59 5.39
N GLY A 52 -4.55 4.52 5.46
CA GLY A 52 -4.23 3.31 6.22
C GLY A 52 -3.50 2.24 5.43
N CYS A 53 -3.23 2.44 4.13
CA CYS A 53 -2.39 1.55 3.34
C CYS A 53 -0.93 1.94 3.49
N GLU A 54 -0.05 0.96 3.65
CA GLU A 54 1.35 1.17 4.03
C GLU A 54 2.29 0.58 2.97
N ASP A 55 3.31 1.34 2.60
CA ASP A 55 4.42 0.81 1.81
C ASP A 55 5.38 0.04 2.72
N ILE A 56 5.53 -1.27 2.50
CA ILE A 56 6.40 -2.12 3.31
C ILE A 56 7.88 -1.78 3.04
N ASN A 57 8.17 -1.16 1.90
CA ASN A 57 9.53 -0.77 1.52
C ASN A 57 9.91 0.62 1.98
N ARG A 58 9.00 1.36 2.63
CA ARG A 58 9.35 2.59 3.32
C ARG A 58 10.34 2.14 4.39
N PRO A 59 11.61 2.56 4.34
CA PRO A 59 12.52 2.25 5.43
C PRO A 59 11.79 2.65 6.71
N LEU A 60 11.92 1.85 7.75
CA LEU A 60 11.69 2.30 9.12
C LEU A 60 12.67 3.47 9.36
N VAL A 61 12.43 4.62 8.73
CA VAL A 61 12.79 5.92 9.25
C VAL A 61 11.88 6.03 10.45
N ASP A 62 12.38 5.39 11.48
CA ASP A 62 12.06 5.64 12.86
C ASP A 62 11.96 7.14 13.02
N ASP A 63 10.87 7.54 13.65
CA ASP A 63 10.56 8.85 14.14
C ASP A 63 11.67 9.32 15.11
N MET A 64 12.85 9.64 14.59
CA MET A 64 13.91 10.36 15.31
C MET A 64 13.94 11.84 14.90
N LEU A 65 12.76 12.46 14.80
CA LEU A 65 12.58 13.91 14.90
C LEU A 65 12.18 14.25 16.33
N GLY A 66 13.05 13.97 17.30
CA GLY A 66 12.71 14.12 18.71
C GLY A 66 13.85 13.97 19.71
N SER A 67 15.00 14.61 19.47
CA SER A 67 15.90 15.04 20.55
C SER A 67 16.82 16.15 20.04
N SER A 68 16.27 17.36 19.93
CA SER A 68 17.04 18.58 20.14
C SER A 68 16.99 18.86 21.64
N GLU A 69 18.01 18.37 22.36
CA GLU A 69 18.45 18.88 23.67
C GLU A 69 19.52 19.95 23.45
#